data_AF-L9Z9L2-F1
#
_entry.id   AF-L9Z9L2-F1
#
_cell.length_a   1.000
_cell.length_b   1.000
_cell.length_c   1.000
_cell.angle_alpha   90.00
_cell.angle_beta   90.00
_cell.angle_gamma   90.00
#
_symmetry.space_group_name_H-M   'P 1'
#
loop_
_entity.id
_entity.type
_entity.pdbx_description
1 polymer ?
#
loop_
_entity_poly.entity_id
_entity_poly.type
_entity_poly.pdbx_seq_one_letter_code
_entity_poly.pdbx_strand_id
1 'polypeptide(L)'
;MKNAPATLPNASDLPSILDDCATSRDKAQVLSLYLIVDDPLVRYAIHEYIGRLEAGYETPFDFSNETLKKILNRLEYADGSTFDYAESTTERWCEGFRSVLREIGVLENQQAIVGTPPSIGDIPLLVAMGYSYDDSNDDWIEAPRGLLYLLQPENRWEELFDRVAATNAWEFVNLHGDLRLQPISNPYSWVTNGGTE
;
A
#
# COMPACT_ATOMS: atom_id res chain seq x y z
N MET A 1 4.93 10.77 18.07
CA MET A 1 4.06 9.78 17.39
C MET A 1 3.22 9.08 18.44
N LYS A 2 1.93 9.42 18.52
CA LYS A 2 0.93 8.76 19.36
C LYS A 2 -0.31 8.55 18.49
N ASN A 3 -0.22 7.58 17.60
CA ASN A 3 -1.29 7.16 16.70
C ASN A 3 -1.19 5.64 16.71
N ALA A 4 -2.31 4.96 16.96
CA ALA A 4 -2.37 3.52 17.17
C ALA A 4 -1.66 2.76 16.01
N PRO A 5 -0.99 1.63 16.26
CA PRO A 5 -0.41 0.88 15.16
C PRO A 5 -1.56 0.31 14.34
N ALA A 6 -1.81 0.92 13.18
CA ALA A 6 -2.57 0.29 12.13
C ALA A 6 -1.82 -0.98 11.72
N THR A 7 -2.22 -2.10 12.28
CA THR A 7 -1.60 -3.39 12.00
C THR A 7 -2.24 -3.96 10.75
N LEU A 8 -1.45 -4.58 9.88
CA LEU A 8 -1.99 -5.46 8.85
C LEU A 8 -2.76 -6.62 9.51
N PRO A 9 -3.63 -7.33 8.76
CA PRO A 9 -4.24 -8.57 9.26
C PRO A 9 -3.18 -9.55 9.81
N ASN A 10 -3.56 -10.42 10.76
CA ASN A 10 -2.60 -11.38 11.29
C ASN A 10 -2.12 -12.32 10.19
N ALA A 11 -0.84 -12.71 10.26
CA ALA A 11 -0.26 -13.63 9.27
C ALA A 11 -0.97 -15.01 9.25
N SER A 12 -1.64 -15.40 10.33
CA SER A 12 -2.48 -16.61 10.39
C SER A 12 -3.70 -16.54 9.46
N ASP A 13 -4.16 -15.33 9.15
CA ASP A 13 -5.41 -15.09 8.43
C ASP A 13 -5.13 -14.89 6.92
N LEU A 14 -3.86 -14.67 6.56
CA LEU A 14 -3.39 -14.50 5.19
C LEU A 14 -3.89 -15.58 4.22
N PRO A 15 -3.86 -16.90 4.54
CA PRO A 15 -4.38 -17.91 3.62
C PRO A 15 -5.82 -17.63 3.20
N SER A 16 -6.72 -17.32 4.14
CA SER A 16 -8.12 -17.02 3.83
C SER A 16 -8.25 -15.73 3.00
N ILE A 17 -7.52 -14.68 3.39
CA ILE A 17 -7.53 -13.40 2.65
C ILE A 17 -7.07 -13.60 1.20
N LEU A 18 -6.03 -14.40 1.00
CA LEU A 18 -5.50 -14.69 -0.34
C LEU A 18 -6.42 -15.62 -1.13
N ASP A 19 -7.21 -16.47 -0.48
CA ASP A 19 -8.21 -17.31 -1.14
C ASP A 19 -9.41 -16.49 -1.62
N ASP A 20 -9.78 -15.43 -0.89
CA ASP A 20 -10.86 -14.51 -1.28
C ASP A 20 -10.46 -13.55 -2.42
N CYS A 21 -9.17 -13.41 -2.70
CA CYS A 21 -8.66 -12.56 -3.79
C CYS A 21 -9.09 -13.09 -5.17
N ALA A 22 -9.74 -12.25 -5.98
CA ALA A 22 -10.26 -12.62 -7.29
C ALA A 22 -9.15 -12.90 -8.33
N THR A 23 -8.00 -12.23 -8.20
CA THR A 23 -6.90 -12.35 -9.15
C THR A 23 -5.54 -12.55 -8.46
N SER A 24 -4.56 -13.07 -9.19
CA SER A 24 -3.17 -13.12 -8.71
C SER A 24 -2.61 -11.72 -8.40
N ARG A 25 -3.06 -10.69 -9.12
CA ARG A 25 -2.71 -9.29 -8.84
C ARG A 25 -3.24 -8.86 -7.48
N ASP A 26 -4.48 -9.21 -7.15
CA ASP A 26 -5.04 -8.88 -5.83
C ASP A 26 -4.23 -9.54 -4.71
N LYS A 27 -3.84 -10.80 -4.89
CA LYS A 27 -2.94 -11.50 -3.95
C LYS A 27 -1.60 -10.78 -3.82
N ALA A 28 -0.99 -10.37 -4.94
CA ALA A 28 0.25 -9.62 -4.94
C ALA A 28 0.11 -8.25 -4.24
N GLN A 29 -1.01 -7.55 -4.44
CA GLN A 29 -1.30 -6.28 -3.76
C GLN A 29 -1.39 -6.47 -2.26
N VAL A 30 -2.12 -7.48 -1.77
CA VAL A 30 -2.16 -7.83 -0.33
C VAL A 30 -0.75 -8.11 0.19
N LEU A 31 0.01 -9.00 -0.46
CA LEU A 31 1.36 -9.37 -0.03
C LEU A 31 2.34 -8.20 -0.07
N SER A 32 2.18 -7.26 -1.01
CA SER A 32 3.05 -6.09 -1.11
C SER A 32 2.95 -5.18 0.12
N LEU A 33 1.78 -5.09 0.76
CA LEU A 33 1.63 -4.33 2.00
C LEU A 33 2.50 -4.92 3.12
N TYR A 34 2.54 -6.25 3.24
CA TYR A 34 3.41 -6.93 4.21
C TYR A 34 4.89 -6.72 3.88
N LEU A 35 5.27 -6.81 2.60
CA LEU A 35 6.64 -6.54 2.16
C LEU A 35 7.06 -5.10 2.50
N ILE A 36 6.21 -4.11 2.28
CA ILE A 36 6.48 -2.70 2.60
C ILE A 36 6.62 -2.50 4.11
N VAL A 37 5.86 -3.23 4.93
CA VAL A 37 5.98 -3.11 6.39
C VAL A 37 7.27 -3.75 6.90
N ASP A 38 7.66 -4.90 6.34
CA ASP A 38 8.77 -5.73 6.81
C ASP A 38 10.14 -5.31 6.25
N ASP A 39 10.23 -4.88 4.99
CA ASP A 39 11.48 -4.50 4.33
C ASP A 39 11.70 -2.96 4.37
N PRO A 40 12.68 -2.46 5.15
CA PRO A 40 12.91 -1.02 5.27
C PRO A 40 13.35 -0.35 3.96
N LEU A 41 14.02 -1.07 3.07
CA LEU A 41 14.54 -0.54 1.83
C LEU A 41 13.42 -0.39 0.80
N VAL A 42 12.53 -1.38 0.71
CA VAL A 42 11.28 -1.29 -0.08
C VAL A 42 10.41 -0.17 0.46
N ARG A 43 10.23 -0.10 1.80
CA ARG A 43 9.44 0.96 2.43
C ARG A 43 9.94 2.34 2.09
N TYR A 44 11.25 2.56 2.24
CA TYR A 44 11.89 3.83 1.94
C TYR A 44 11.69 4.21 0.46
N ALA A 45 11.91 3.27 -0.46
CA ALA A 45 11.72 3.55 -1.88
C ALA A 45 10.26 3.91 -2.20
N ILE A 46 9.28 3.19 -1.64
CA ILE A 46 7.85 3.50 -1.81
C ILE A 46 7.50 4.87 -1.21
N HIS A 47 8.03 5.21 -0.04
CA HIS A 47 7.83 6.53 0.59
C HIS A 47 8.34 7.68 -0.29
N GLU A 48 9.46 7.49 -1.00
CA GLU A 48 9.97 8.47 -1.96
C GLU A 48 9.03 8.67 -3.16
N TYR A 49 8.29 7.64 -3.59
CA TYR A 49 7.25 7.79 -4.61
C TYR A 49 5.96 8.41 -4.05
N ILE A 50 5.59 8.08 -2.81
CA ILE A 50 4.45 8.69 -2.12
C ILE A 50 4.67 10.19 -1.91
N GLY A 51 5.85 10.60 -1.45
CA GLY A 51 6.16 12.03 -1.29
C GLY A 51 6.08 12.80 -2.60
N ARG A 52 6.30 12.14 -3.75
CA ARG A 52 6.06 12.74 -5.08
C ARG A 52 4.58 12.85 -5.41
N LEU A 53 3.77 11.84 -5.07
CA LEU A 53 2.31 11.90 -5.21
C LEU A 53 1.71 13.05 -4.40
N GLU A 54 2.09 13.15 -3.12
CA GLU A 54 1.59 14.18 -2.21
C GLU A 54 2.06 15.58 -2.61
N ALA A 55 3.25 15.71 -3.20
CA ALA A 55 3.73 16.98 -3.74
C ALA A 55 3.12 17.35 -5.11
N GLY A 56 2.14 16.58 -5.60
CA GLY A 56 1.41 16.86 -6.84
C GLY A 56 2.24 16.63 -8.12
N TYR A 57 3.32 15.86 -8.06
CA TYR A 57 4.03 15.46 -9.27
C TYR A 57 3.15 14.52 -10.10
N GLU A 58 2.98 14.85 -11.38
CA GLU A 58 2.15 14.05 -12.28
C GLU A 58 2.74 12.65 -12.48
N THR A 59 1.86 11.65 -12.47
CA THR A 59 2.15 10.32 -13.03
C THR A 59 2.40 10.47 -14.55
N PRO A 60 3.28 9.64 -15.13
CA PRO A 60 3.70 8.33 -14.65
C PRO A 60 4.96 8.32 -13.76
N PHE A 61 5.08 7.28 -12.94
CA PHE A 61 6.23 7.04 -12.07
C PHE A 61 7.43 6.51 -12.87
N ASP A 62 8.62 7.06 -12.68
CA ASP A 62 9.85 6.54 -13.26
C ASP A 62 10.57 5.58 -12.29
N PHE A 63 10.58 4.30 -12.64
CA PHE A 63 11.27 3.20 -11.96
C PHE A 63 12.54 2.73 -12.68
N SER A 64 13.14 3.57 -13.53
CA SER A 64 14.44 3.28 -14.14
C SER A 64 15.52 2.99 -13.08
N ASN A 65 16.53 2.19 -13.42
CA ASN A 65 17.66 1.94 -12.53
C ASN A 65 18.36 3.25 -12.12
N GLU A 66 18.40 4.26 -12.99
CA GLU A 66 18.97 5.57 -12.66
C GLU A 66 18.19 6.25 -11.53
N THR A 67 16.86 6.30 -11.64
CA THR A 67 16.00 6.92 -10.63
C THR A 67 15.99 6.13 -9.32
N LEU A 68 15.94 4.79 -9.38
CA LEU A 68 16.03 3.95 -8.19
C LEU A 68 17.39 4.08 -7.50
N LYS A 69 18.51 4.04 -8.23
CA LYS A 69 19.85 4.27 -7.66
C LYS A 69 19.94 5.65 -6.99
N LYS A 70 19.35 6.71 -7.59
CA LYS A 70 19.29 8.05 -6.97
C LYS A 70 18.48 8.08 -5.68
N ILE A 71 17.35 7.36 -5.62
CA ILE A 71 16.54 7.22 -4.41
C ILE A 71 17.37 6.55 -3.31
N LEU A 72 17.95 5.38 -3.61
CA LEU A 72 18.72 4.58 -2.64
C LEU A 72 19.95 5.31 -2.12
N ASN A 73 20.66 6.06 -2.97
CA ASN A 73 21.84 6.83 -2.56
C ASN A 73 21.53 7.98 -1.59
N ARG A 74 20.25 8.34 -1.41
CA ARG A 74 19.80 9.32 -0.42
C ARG A 74 19.43 8.69 0.92
N LEU A 75 19.36 7.36 0.99
CA LEU A 75 19.05 6.67 2.23
C LEU A 75 20.20 6.85 3.21
N GLU A 76 19.88 7.43 4.36
CA GLU A 76 20.75 7.57 5.51
C GLU A 76 20.19 6.71 6.66
N TYR A 77 21.03 5.84 7.22
CA TYR A 77 20.68 5.00 8.35
C TYR A 77 20.69 5.82 9.65
N ALA A 78 20.10 5.29 10.71
CA ALA A 78 20.00 5.97 12.00
C ALA A 78 21.36 6.30 12.64
N ASP A 79 22.43 5.61 12.22
CA ASP A 79 23.81 5.87 12.65
C ASP A 79 24.56 6.89 11.78
N GLY A 80 23.88 7.50 10.80
CA GLY A 80 24.46 8.44 9.84
C GLY A 80 25.27 7.79 8.72
N SER A 81 25.33 6.45 8.67
CA SER A 81 25.90 5.77 7.52
C SER A 81 24.95 5.85 6.33
N THR A 82 25.50 5.85 5.12
CA THR A 82 24.73 5.89 3.87
C THR A 82 24.56 4.48 3.32
N PHE A 83 23.58 4.30 2.44
CA PHE A 83 23.47 3.10 1.63
C PHE A 83 24.77 2.80 0.87
N ASP A 84 25.35 1.62 1.10
CA ASP A 84 26.64 1.19 0.52
C ASP A 84 26.58 -0.25 0.02
N TYR A 85 25.65 -0.51 -0.91
CA TYR A 85 25.64 -1.78 -1.64
C TYR A 85 26.59 -1.73 -2.82
N ALA A 86 27.25 -2.86 -3.08
CA ALA A 86 27.96 -3.07 -4.33
C ALA A 86 27.01 -2.88 -5.52
N GLU A 87 27.51 -2.32 -6.62
CA GLU A 87 26.69 -1.97 -7.80
C GLU A 87 25.82 -3.13 -8.30
N SER A 88 26.39 -4.34 -8.35
CA SER A 88 25.65 -5.55 -8.79
C SER A 88 24.52 -5.95 -7.83
N THR A 89 24.67 -5.68 -6.53
CA THR A 89 23.62 -5.90 -5.53
C THR A 89 22.52 -4.85 -5.70
N THR A 90 22.88 -3.58 -5.90
CA THR A 90 21.91 -2.50 -6.16
C THR A 90 21.10 -2.75 -7.44
N GLU A 91 21.74 -3.25 -8.49
CA GLU A 91 21.05 -3.59 -9.76
C GLU A 91 20.05 -4.73 -9.60
N ARG A 92 20.45 -5.81 -8.93
CA ARG A 92 19.54 -6.92 -8.59
C ARG A 92 18.37 -6.46 -7.73
N TRP A 93 18.63 -5.55 -6.78
CA TRP A 93 17.56 -4.97 -5.98
C TRP A 93 16.58 -4.16 -6.84
N CYS A 94 17.09 -3.33 -7.76
CA CYS A 94 16.23 -2.55 -8.69
C CYS A 94 15.37 -3.46 -9.58
N GLU A 95 15.92 -4.60 -10.03
CA GLU A 95 15.18 -5.61 -10.79
C GLU A 95 14.09 -6.29 -9.95
N GLY A 96 14.42 -6.68 -8.72
CA GLY A 96 13.47 -7.27 -7.77
C GLY A 96 12.33 -6.31 -7.42
N PHE A 97 12.66 -5.04 -7.13
CA PHE A 97 11.68 -3.99 -6.85
C PHE A 97 10.73 -3.78 -8.03
N ARG A 98 11.26 -3.65 -9.26
CA ARG A 98 10.42 -3.59 -10.47
C ARG A 98 9.58 -4.85 -10.68
N SER A 99 10.06 -6.02 -10.25
CA SER A 99 9.26 -7.25 -10.30
C SER A 99 8.02 -7.14 -9.43
N VAL A 100 8.16 -6.67 -8.18
CA VAL A 100 7.02 -6.43 -7.29
C VAL A 100 6.03 -5.46 -7.92
N LEU A 101 6.53 -4.34 -8.47
CA LEU A 101 5.68 -3.34 -9.12
C LEU A 101 4.90 -3.88 -10.34
N ARG A 102 5.46 -4.83 -11.08
CA ARG A 102 4.73 -5.52 -12.16
C ARG A 102 3.62 -6.41 -11.62
N GLU A 103 3.92 -7.21 -10.59
CA GLU A 103 2.95 -8.14 -9.99
C GLU A 103 1.73 -7.40 -9.41
N ILE A 104 1.93 -6.23 -8.80
CA ILE A 104 0.83 -5.41 -8.29
C ILE A 104 0.13 -4.56 -9.35
N GLY A 105 0.63 -4.56 -10.59
CA GLY A 105 0.01 -3.88 -11.74
C GLY A 105 0.43 -2.42 -11.96
N VAL A 106 1.51 -1.95 -11.33
CA VAL A 106 2.07 -0.61 -11.55
C VAL A 106 2.84 -0.54 -12.88
N LEU A 107 3.57 -1.60 -13.21
CA LEU A 107 4.32 -1.74 -14.45
C LEU A 107 3.64 -2.78 -15.36
N GLU A 108 3.30 -2.38 -16.59
CA GLU A 108 2.47 -3.23 -17.47
C GLU A 108 3.18 -4.48 -18.00
N ASN A 109 4.52 -4.44 -18.15
CA ASN A 109 5.28 -5.54 -18.75
C ASN A 109 6.74 -5.58 -18.25
N GLN A 110 7.49 -6.59 -18.70
CA GLN A 110 8.86 -6.85 -18.25
C GLN A 110 9.85 -5.71 -18.56
N GLN A 111 9.65 -5.02 -19.69
CA GLN A 111 10.53 -3.95 -20.16
C GLN A 111 10.09 -2.57 -19.64
N ALA A 112 8.87 -2.45 -19.12
CA ALA A 112 8.36 -1.21 -18.57
C ALA A 112 9.21 -0.74 -17.39
N ILE A 113 9.61 0.52 -17.47
CA ILE A 113 10.27 1.29 -16.40
C ILE A 113 9.42 2.48 -15.97
N VAL A 114 8.39 2.82 -16.74
CA VAL A 114 7.44 3.88 -16.45
C VAL A 114 6.13 3.22 -16.02
N GLY A 115 5.60 3.60 -14.85
CA GLY A 115 4.44 2.96 -14.24
C GLY A 115 3.30 3.91 -13.94
N THR A 116 2.12 3.36 -13.75
CA THR A 116 0.89 4.08 -13.42
C THR A 116 0.24 3.50 -12.17
N PRO A 117 -0.62 4.25 -11.46
CA PRO A 117 -1.41 3.70 -10.35
C PRO A 117 -2.18 2.43 -10.78
N PRO A 118 -2.10 1.33 -10.03
CA PRO A 118 -2.76 0.08 -10.40
C PRO A 118 -4.27 0.15 -10.14
N SER A 119 -5.04 -0.68 -10.84
CA SER A 119 -6.40 -1.03 -10.41
C SER A 119 -6.35 -1.88 -9.15
N ILE A 120 -7.22 -1.65 -8.18
CA ILE A 120 -7.29 -2.42 -6.93
C ILE A 120 -8.63 -3.16 -6.85
N GLY A 121 -8.58 -4.47 -6.61
CA GLY A 121 -9.77 -5.30 -6.32
C GLY A 121 -10.30 -5.10 -4.90
N ASP A 122 -11.42 -5.72 -4.56
CA ASP A 122 -12.11 -5.42 -3.30
C ASP A 122 -11.34 -5.89 -2.06
N ILE A 123 -10.73 -7.09 -2.10
CA ILE A 123 -9.93 -7.62 -0.98
C ILE A 123 -8.69 -6.76 -0.67
N PRO A 124 -7.78 -6.47 -1.63
CA PRO A 124 -6.63 -5.60 -1.34
C PRO A 124 -7.07 -4.19 -0.93
N LEU A 125 -8.19 -3.69 -1.45
CA LEU A 125 -8.78 -2.42 -1.01
C LEU A 125 -9.21 -2.47 0.47
N LEU A 126 -9.93 -3.51 0.89
CA LEU A 126 -10.32 -3.68 2.31
C LEU A 126 -9.10 -3.79 3.23
N VAL A 127 -8.05 -4.51 2.82
CA VAL A 127 -6.79 -4.61 3.59
C VAL A 127 -6.11 -3.24 3.69
N ALA A 128 -6.02 -2.51 2.56
CA ALA A 128 -5.42 -1.18 2.53
C ALA A 128 -6.18 -0.17 3.38
N MET A 129 -7.52 -0.21 3.37
CA MET A 129 -8.35 0.65 4.22
C MET A 129 -8.16 0.32 5.70
N GLY A 130 -8.15 -0.97 6.05
CA GLY A 130 -7.91 -1.36 7.43
C GLY A 130 -6.52 -1.00 7.93
N TYR A 131 -5.51 -1.01 7.06
CA TYR A 131 -4.17 -0.51 7.38
C TYR A 131 -4.08 1.02 7.45
N SER A 132 -5.04 1.73 6.86
CA SER A 132 -5.08 3.20 6.90
C SER A 132 -5.77 3.71 8.16
N TYR A 133 -6.75 2.97 8.65
CA TYR A 133 -7.65 3.40 9.70
C TYR A 133 -6.97 3.62 11.05
N ASP A 134 -7.27 4.77 11.64
CA ASP A 134 -6.86 5.17 12.98
C ASP A 134 -8.11 5.61 13.74
N ASP A 135 -8.53 4.82 14.73
CA ASP A 135 -9.71 5.12 15.56
C ASP A 135 -9.50 6.34 16.48
N SER A 136 -8.25 6.79 16.61
CA SER A 136 -7.86 7.93 17.44
C SER A 136 -7.67 9.23 16.65
N ASN A 137 -7.67 9.17 15.31
CA ASN A 137 -7.41 10.32 14.45
C ASN A 137 -8.15 10.25 13.12
N ASP A 138 -9.21 11.05 12.97
CA ASP A 138 -10.03 11.10 11.75
C ASP A 138 -9.27 11.60 10.51
N ASP A 139 -8.12 12.28 10.68
CA ASP A 139 -7.30 12.79 9.57
C ASP A 139 -6.65 11.66 8.74
N TRP A 140 -6.81 10.39 9.13
CA TRP A 140 -6.31 9.25 8.35
C TRP A 140 -6.84 9.23 6.91
N ILE A 141 -8.03 9.81 6.68
CA ILE A 141 -8.64 9.92 5.35
C ILE A 141 -7.91 10.91 4.43
N GLU A 142 -7.17 11.86 5.00
CA GLU A 142 -6.36 12.84 4.26
C GLU A 142 -5.02 12.25 3.80
N ALA A 143 -4.59 11.13 4.41
CA ALA A 143 -3.39 10.40 4.02
C ALA A 143 -3.54 8.89 4.27
N PRO A 144 -4.44 8.20 3.54
CA PRO A 144 -4.76 6.80 3.77
C PRO A 144 -3.57 5.91 3.40
N ARG A 145 -2.75 5.56 4.40
CA ARG A 145 -1.44 4.92 4.22
C ARG A 145 -1.48 3.65 3.36
N GLY A 146 -2.49 2.82 3.50
CA GLY A 146 -2.63 1.60 2.69
C GLY A 146 -2.89 1.91 1.22
N LEU A 147 -3.69 2.92 0.91
CA LEU A 147 -3.92 3.36 -0.47
C LEU A 147 -2.65 3.99 -1.07
N LEU A 148 -1.93 4.78 -0.27
CA LEU A 148 -0.63 5.34 -0.64
C LEU A 148 0.40 4.25 -0.92
N TYR A 149 0.43 3.17 -0.12
CA TYR A 149 1.31 2.01 -0.35
C TYR A 149 0.95 1.24 -1.63
N LEU A 150 -0.30 1.29 -2.07
CA LEU A 150 -0.75 0.81 -3.38
C LEU A 150 -0.66 1.88 -4.48
N LEU A 151 0.10 2.95 -4.23
CA LEU A 151 0.36 4.07 -5.14
C LEU A 151 -0.90 4.70 -5.73
N GLN A 152 -1.97 4.80 -4.93
CA GLN A 152 -3.20 5.46 -5.35
C GLN A 152 -3.13 6.97 -5.14
N PRO A 153 -3.30 7.77 -6.20
CA PRO A 153 -3.35 9.22 -6.09
C PRO A 153 -4.66 9.70 -5.44
N GLU A 154 -4.61 10.89 -4.83
CA GLU A 154 -5.72 11.52 -4.10
C GLU A 154 -7.02 11.60 -4.90
N ASN A 155 -6.93 11.91 -6.19
CA ASN A 155 -8.08 12.03 -7.09
C ASN A 155 -8.87 10.72 -7.29
N ARG A 156 -8.38 9.58 -6.77
CA ARG A 156 -9.08 8.30 -6.77
C ARG A 156 -9.67 7.92 -5.42
N TRP A 157 -9.33 8.59 -4.33
CA TRP A 157 -9.68 8.12 -3.00
C TRP A 157 -11.20 8.12 -2.75
N GLU A 158 -11.93 9.14 -3.21
CA GLU A 158 -13.40 9.18 -3.09
C GLU A 158 -14.08 7.95 -3.72
N GLU A 159 -13.67 7.57 -4.95
CA GLU A 159 -14.13 6.35 -5.63
C GLU A 159 -13.86 5.09 -4.80
N LEU A 160 -12.68 5.02 -4.19
CA LEU A 160 -12.25 3.86 -3.40
C LEU A 160 -12.98 3.79 -2.05
N PHE A 161 -13.27 4.93 -1.43
CA PHE A 161 -14.08 5.03 -0.20
C PHE A 161 -15.51 4.57 -0.44
N ASP A 162 -16.13 5.03 -1.54
CA ASP A 162 -17.48 4.60 -1.93
C ASP A 162 -17.53 3.09 -2.20
N ARG A 163 -16.52 2.54 -2.87
CA ARG A 163 -16.42 1.09 -3.11
C ARG A 163 -16.30 0.30 -1.82
N VAL A 164 -15.56 0.80 -0.84
CA VAL A 164 -15.41 0.16 0.47
C VAL A 164 -16.72 0.22 1.26
N ALA A 165 -17.42 1.35 1.25
CA ALA A 165 -18.73 1.49 1.87
C ALA A 165 -19.83 0.68 1.17
N ALA A 166 -19.66 0.33 -0.11
CA ALA A 166 -20.55 -0.58 -0.82
C ALA A 166 -20.38 -2.05 -0.39
N THR A 167 -19.34 -2.36 0.39
CA THR A 167 -19.18 -3.67 1.05
C THR A 167 -19.95 -3.71 2.37
N ASN A 168 -20.20 -4.91 2.90
CA ASN A 168 -20.79 -5.07 4.24
C ASN A 168 -19.75 -4.98 5.38
N ALA A 169 -18.58 -4.37 5.13
CA ALA A 169 -17.50 -4.26 6.11
C ALA A 169 -17.33 -2.84 6.66
N TRP A 170 -17.76 -1.82 5.91
CA TRP A 170 -17.56 -0.41 6.21
C TRP A 170 -18.82 0.38 5.94
N GLU A 171 -18.96 1.52 6.59
CA GLU A 171 -20.12 2.41 6.44
C GLU A 171 -19.71 3.88 6.56
N PHE A 172 -20.51 4.74 5.93
CA PHE A 172 -20.48 6.18 6.20
C PHE A 172 -21.46 6.52 7.32
N VAL A 173 -20.95 7.10 8.41
CA VAL A 173 -21.75 7.62 9.51
C VAL A 173 -21.68 9.14 9.57
N ASN A 174 -22.82 9.79 9.80
CA ASN A 174 -22.84 11.23 10.05
C ASN A 174 -22.65 11.48 11.55
N LEU A 175 -21.48 12.02 11.92
CA LEU A 175 -21.13 12.37 13.28
C LEU A 175 -20.93 13.88 13.37
N HIS A 176 -21.81 14.55 14.11
CA HIS A 176 -21.78 16.00 14.31
C HIS A 176 -21.81 16.87 13.04
N GLY A 177 -22.35 16.36 11.93
CA GLY A 177 -22.41 17.06 10.65
C GLY A 177 -21.30 16.64 9.67
N ASP A 178 -20.30 15.90 10.14
CA ASP A 178 -19.22 15.37 9.33
C ASP A 178 -19.53 13.93 8.93
N LEU A 179 -19.43 13.64 7.62
CA LEU A 179 -19.56 12.29 7.11
C LEU A 179 -18.22 11.55 7.33
N ARG A 180 -18.24 10.47 8.10
CA ARG A 180 -17.04 9.70 8.44
C ARG A 180 -17.17 8.28 7.94
N LEU A 181 -16.13 7.80 7.27
CA LEU A 181 -16.00 6.40 6.88
C LEU A 181 -15.41 5.61 8.04
N GLN A 182 -16.04 4.51 8.44
CA GLN A 182 -15.56 3.66 9.54
C GLN A 182 -15.90 2.18 9.30
N PRO A 183 -15.17 1.24 9.91
CA PRO A 183 -15.56 -0.17 9.88
C PRO A 183 -16.81 -0.40 10.73
N ILE A 184 -17.70 -1.31 10.30
CA ILE A 184 -18.95 -1.63 11.02
C ILE A 184 -18.67 -2.26 12.41
N SER A 185 -17.56 -2.98 12.55
CA SER A 185 -17.14 -3.60 13.82
C SER A 185 -15.67 -3.34 14.10
N ASN A 186 -14.78 -3.90 13.28
CA ASN A 186 -13.36 -3.58 13.28
C ASN A 186 -12.80 -3.71 11.86
N PRO A 187 -11.61 -3.16 11.56
CA PRO A 187 -11.09 -3.07 10.20
C PRO A 187 -10.99 -4.39 9.42
N TYR A 188 -10.87 -5.52 10.12
CA TYR A 188 -10.69 -6.86 9.52
C TYR A 188 -11.75 -7.86 9.95
N SER A 189 -12.90 -7.43 10.48
CA SER A 189 -13.98 -8.33 10.90
C SER A 189 -14.61 -9.13 9.75
N TRP A 190 -14.36 -8.70 8.51
CA TRP A 190 -14.78 -9.38 7.30
C TRP A 190 -13.94 -10.62 6.96
N VAL A 191 -12.74 -10.75 7.56
CA VAL A 191 -11.89 -11.92 7.33
C VAL A 191 -12.53 -13.13 8.01
N THR A 192 -13.05 -14.05 7.22
CA THR A 192 -13.57 -15.30 7.76
C THR A 192 -12.40 -16.17 8.18
N ASN A 193 -12.28 -16.46 9.48
CA ASN A 193 -11.37 -17.52 9.90
C ASN A 193 -11.85 -18.83 9.26
N GLY A 194 -11.03 -19.46 8.42
CA GLY A 194 -11.26 -20.81 7.90
C GLY A 194 -11.23 -21.91 8.98
N GLY A 195 -11.73 -21.61 10.18
CA GLY A 195 -11.92 -22.55 11.27
C GLY A 195 -13.19 -23.35 11.03
N THR A 196 -13.00 -24.55 10.49
CA THR A 196 -13.79 -25.79 10.73
C THR A 196 -15.06 -25.63 11.59
N GLU A 197 -16.22 -25.88 10.99
CA GLU A 197 -17.21 -26.76 11.64
C GLU A 197 -16.79 -28.23 11.45
#